data_AF-A0A1U9K6M3-F1
#
_entry.id   AF-A0A1U9K6M3-F1
#
_cell.length_a   1.000
_cell.length_b   1.000
_cell.length_c   1.000
_cell.angle_alpha   90.00
_cell.angle_beta   90.00
_cell.angle_gamma   90.00
#
_symmetry.space_group_name_H-M   'P 1'
#
loop_
_entity.id
_entity.type
_entity.pdbx_description
1 polymer ?
#
loop_
_entity_poly.entity_id
_entity_poly.type
_entity_poly.pdbx_seq_one_letter_code
_entity_poly.pdbx_strand_id
1 'polypeptide(L)'
;MPRILAAFKKKEDERTLFLSISSSSHTGEYLIGISLFKDKVIIAHDCPQIKFRKRSCKHAYLAYKAFQKHLWWIDLSDKNFVIKRKDVVLSPEWIQIPIPGTPPDFGENEGGKEHVHSA
;
A
#
# COMPACT_ATOMS: atom_id res chain seq x y z
N MET A 1 4.44 7.99 -13.33
CA MET A 1 4.93 7.28 -12.13
C MET A 1 3.74 6.62 -11.43
N PRO A 2 3.84 5.39 -10.89
CA PRO A 2 2.71 4.78 -10.17
C PRO A 2 2.37 5.62 -8.93
N ARG A 3 1.09 5.91 -8.72
CA ARG A 3 0.61 6.57 -7.51
C ARG A 3 0.69 5.57 -6.36
N ILE A 4 1.33 5.96 -5.26
CA ILE A 4 1.42 5.15 -4.04
C ILE A 4 0.72 5.93 -2.94
N LEU A 5 -0.40 5.40 -2.43
CA LEU A 5 -1.07 5.91 -1.24
C LEU A 5 -0.66 5.05 -0.04
N ALA A 6 -0.45 5.67 1.12
CA ALA A 6 -0.03 4.96 2.32
C ALA A 6 -0.84 5.36 3.55
N ALA A 7 -1.06 4.38 4.44
CA ALA A 7 -1.59 4.61 5.78
C ALA A 7 -0.74 3.86 6.80
N PHE A 8 -0.38 4.52 7.89
CA PHE A 8 0.42 3.93 8.95
C PHE A 8 -0.42 3.72 10.21
N LYS A 9 -0.35 2.51 10.76
CA LYS A 9 -1.01 2.12 12.00
C LYS A 9 0.02 1.59 12.98
N LYS A 10 -0.01 2.09 14.22
CA LYS A 10 0.77 1.55 15.33
C LYS A 10 -0.20 1.01 16.38
N LYS A 11 0.02 -0.22 16.83
CA LYS A 11 -0.71 -0.85 17.94
C LYS A 11 0.29 -1.62 18.80
N GLU A 12 0.56 -1.14 20.02
CA GLU A 12 1.53 -1.76 20.95
C GLU A 12 2.86 -2.12 20.24
N ASP A 13 3.08 -3.42 20.02
CA ASP A 13 4.27 -4.00 19.39
C ASP A 13 4.17 -4.18 17.87
N GLU A 14 3.05 -3.79 17.26
CA GLU A 14 2.79 -3.86 15.84
C GLU A 14 2.92 -2.49 15.18
N ARG A 15 3.71 -2.43 14.11
CA ARG A 15 3.80 -1.27 13.20
C ARG A 15 3.41 -1.76 11.82
N THR A 16 2.34 -1.21 11.27
CA THR A 16 1.79 -1.65 9.99
C THR A 16 1.66 -0.49 9.03
N LEU A 17 2.19 -0.65 7.84
CA LEU A 17 2.03 0.25 6.72
C LEU A 17 1.14 -0.43 5.68
N PHE A 18 0.06 0.24 5.31
CA PHE A 18 -0.79 -0.14 4.20
C PHE A 18 -0.40 0.69 2.99
N LEU A 19 -0.33 0.05 1.82
CA LEU A 19 0.05 0.67 0.56
C LEU A 19 -0.97 0.31 -0.51
N SER A 20 -1.44 1.32 -1.23
CA SER A 20 -2.08 1.14 -2.53
C SER A 20 -1.03 1.36 -3.62
N ILE A 21 -0.90 0.39 -4.53
CA ILE A 21 0.02 0.47 -5.67
C ILE A 21 -0.78 0.25 -6.96
N SER A 22 -0.76 1.22 -7.88
CA SER A 22 -1.43 1.10 -9.17
C SER A 22 -0.93 -0.11 -9.97
N SER A 23 -1.85 -0.86 -10.59
CA SER A 23 -1.50 -1.97 -11.47
C SER A 23 -0.70 -1.47 -12.69
N SER A 24 0.25 -2.29 -13.14
CA SER A 24 0.98 -2.05 -14.40
C SER A 24 0.10 -2.12 -15.64
N SER A 25 -1.08 -2.75 -15.55
CA SER A 25 -2.10 -2.75 -16.61
C SER A 25 -3.08 -1.57 -16.54
N HIS A 26 -2.92 -0.68 -15.55
CA HIS A 26 -3.81 0.47 -15.26
C HIS A 26 -5.26 0.11 -14.92
N THR A 27 -5.59 -1.17 -14.81
CA THR A 27 -6.89 -1.67 -14.36
C THR A 27 -6.81 -2.04 -12.88
N GLY A 28 -7.03 -1.06 -12.01
CA GLY A 28 -7.16 -1.26 -10.56
C GLY A 28 -5.89 -1.06 -9.73
N GLU A 29 -6.05 -1.21 -8.41
CA GLU A 29 -5.02 -0.99 -7.41
C GLU A 29 -4.74 -2.26 -6.60
N TYR A 30 -3.47 -2.50 -6.28
CA TYR A 30 -3.06 -3.54 -5.35
C TYR A 30 -2.95 -2.97 -3.94
N LEU A 31 -3.73 -3.53 -3.02
CA LEU A 31 -3.63 -3.24 -1.60
C LEU A 31 -2.65 -4.21 -0.93
N ILE A 32 -1.70 -3.66 -0.19
CA ILE A 32 -0.64 -4.41 0.48
C ILE A 32 -0.54 -3.91 1.91
N GLY A 33 -0.53 -4.83 2.86
CA GLY A 33 -0.19 -4.56 4.26
C GLY A 33 1.20 -5.10 4.53
N ILE A 34 2.07 -4.29 5.13
CA ILE A 34 3.35 -4.73 5.66
C ILE A 34 3.44 -4.38 7.14
N SER A 35 3.68 -5.39 7.96
CA SER A 35 3.68 -5.28 9.42
C SER A 35 5.01 -5.74 9.99
N LEU A 36 5.58 -4.96 10.89
CA LEU A 36 6.56 -5.43 11.86
C LEU A 36 5.80 -5.85 13.11
N PHE A 37 5.83 -7.14 13.41
CA PHE A 37 5.25 -7.71 14.63
C PHE A 37 6.29 -8.60 15.31
N LYS A 38 6.74 -8.19 16.50
CA LYS A 38 7.90 -8.79 17.17
C LYS A 38 9.10 -8.79 16.21
N ASP A 39 9.74 -9.93 15.99
CA ASP A 39 10.88 -10.08 15.07
C ASP A 39 10.51 -10.56 13.66
N LYS A 40 9.26 -10.34 13.24
CA LYS A 40 8.76 -10.77 11.94
C LYS A 40 8.29 -9.58 11.12
N VAL A 41 8.75 -9.52 9.87
CA VAL A 41 8.19 -8.65 8.83
C VAL A 41 7.21 -9.49 8.03
N ILE A 42 5.93 -9.16 8.13
CA ILE A 42 4.83 -9.87 7.50
C ILE A 42 4.29 -9.00 6.37
N ILE A 43 4.30 -9.50 5.14
CA ILE A 43 3.65 -8.86 4.00
C ILE A 43 2.39 -9.63 3.66
N ALA A 44 1.25 -8.96 3.69
CA ALA A 44 -0.06 -9.50 3.31
C ALA A 44 -0.55 -8.79 2.05
N HIS A 45 -0.76 -9.56 0.98
CA HIS A 45 -1.50 -9.09 -0.19
C HIS A 45 -1.96 -10.26 -1.07
N ASP A 46 -2.99 -10.05 -1.91
CA ASP A 46 -3.33 -11.01 -2.97
C ASP A 46 -2.66 -10.63 -4.29
N CYS A 47 -1.71 -11.46 -4.72
CA CYS A 47 -1.08 -11.31 -6.03
C CYS A 47 -0.97 -12.67 -6.72
N PRO A 48 -1.48 -12.80 -7.97
CA PRO A 48 -1.42 -14.04 -8.73
C PRO A 48 0.01 -14.58 -8.91
N GLN A 49 1.02 -13.71 -8.99
CA GLN A 49 2.41 -14.13 -9.19
C GLN A 49 2.99 -14.92 -8.00
N ILE A 50 2.43 -14.77 -6.80
CA ILE A 50 2.83 -15.57 -5.63
C ILE A 50 2.39 -17.04 -5.81
N LYS A 51 1.27 -17.31 -6.50
CA LYS A 51 0.77 -18.68 -6.72
C LYS A 51 1.73 -19.54 -7.52
N PHE A 52 2.42 -18.93 -8.49
CA PHE A 52 3.04 -19.72 -9.54
C PHE A 52 4.47 -20.15 -9.21
N ARG A 53 5.43 -19.26 -8.87
CA ARG A 53 6.84 -19.69 -8.70
C ARG A 53 7.76 -18.86 -7.80
N LYS A 54 7.32 -17.76 -7.15
CA LYS A 54 8.25 -16.88 -6.41
C LYS A 54 7.69 -16.47 -5.06
N ARG A 55 8.47 -16.72 -3.98
CA ARG A 55 8.25 -16.20 -2.61
C ARG A 55 8.42 -14.68 -2.52
N SER A 56 8.45 -13.97 -3.64
CA SER A 56 8.59 -12.52 -3.73
C SER A 56 8.00 -12.05 -5.06
N CYS A 57 7.32 -10.91 -5.02
CA CYS A 57 6.82 -10.22 -6.21
C CYS A 57 7.23 -8.74 -6.15
N LYS A 58 7.09 -8.02 -7.27
CA LYS A 58 7.43 -6.59 -7.34
C LYS A 58 6.68 -5.77 -6.28
N HIS A 59 5.41 -6.09 -6.05
CA HIS A 59 4.56 -5.42 -5.06
C HIS A 59 5.12 -5.57 -3.63
N ALA A 60 5.49 -6.79 -3.24
CA ALA A 60 6.10 -7.06 -1.94
C ALA A 60 7.45 -6.35 -1.76
N TYR A 61 8.27 -6.27 -2.81
CA TYR A 61 9.53 -5.53 -2.79
C TYR A 61 9.32 -4.03 -2.59
N LEU A 62 8.40 -3.42 -3.34
CA LEU A 62 8.05 -2.01 -3.21
C LEU A 62 7.52 -1.71 -1.80
N ALA A 63 6.68 -2.59 -1.27
CA ALA A 63 6.16 -2.46 0.08
C ALA A 63 7.27 -2.50 1.14
N TYR A 64 8.21 -3.45 1.01
CA TYR A 64 9.37 -3.52 1.90
C TYR A 64 10.23 -2.26 1.85
N LYS A 65 10.53 -1.74 0.65
CA LYS A 65 11.33 -0.52 0.50
C LYS A 65 10.65 0.71 1.11
N ALA A 66 9.35 0.86 0.89
CA ALA A 66 8.57 1.93 1.51
C ALA A 66 8.58 1.83 3.04
N PHE A 67 8.44 0.60 3.56
CA PHE A 67 8.44 0.34 4.99
C PHE A 67 9.79 0.57 5.65
N GLN A 68 10.88 0.12 5.01
CA GLN A 68 12.25 0.37 5.45
C GLN A 68 12.56 1.87 5.49
N LYS A 69 12.12 2.63 4.48
CA LYS A 69 12.26 4.10 4.46
C LYS A 69 11.45 4.76 5.58
N HIS A 70 10.24 4.27 5.84
CA HIS A 70 9.37 4.81 6.88
C HIS A 70 9.92 4.52 8.28
N LEU A 71 10.37 3.30 8.54
CA LEU A 71 10.95 2.85 9.82
C LEU A 71 12.48 2.92 9.81
N TRP A 72 13.06 4.02 9.31
CA TRP A 72 14.51 4.17 9.13
C TRP A 72 15.32 4.00 10.43
N TRP A 73 14.68 4.18 11.59
CA TRP A 73 15.27 4.01 12.91
C TRP A 73 15.23 2.55 13.43
N ILE A 74 14.67 1.61 12.67
CA ILE A 74 14.60 0.19 13.02
C ILE A 74 15.42 -0.62 12.01
N ASP A 75 16.35 -1.43 12.51
CA ASP A 75 17.04 -2.40 11.67
C ASP A 75 16.11 -3.58 11.33
N LEU A 76 15.84 -3.73 10.02
CA LEU A 76 15.00 -4.80 9.47
C LEU A 76 15.82 -5.96 8.89
N SER A 77 17.16 -5.86 8.85
CA SER A 77 18.02 -6.84 8.17
C SER A 77 17.99 -8.24 8.80
N ASP A 78 17.88 -8.31 10.13
CA ASP A 78 17.83 -9.57 10.88
C ASP A 78 16.40 -10.11 11.09
N LYS A 79 15.39 -9.48 10.48
CA LYS A 79 13.99 -9.84 10.72
C LYS A 79 13.53 -10.97 9.82
N ASN A 80 12.75 -11.90 10.39
CA ASN A 80 12.19 -13.01 9.65
C ASN A 80 11.10 -12.52 8.69
N PHE A 81 11.29 -12.79 7.41
CA PHE A 81 10.38 -12.33 6.36
C PHE A 81 9.33 -13.36 6.00
N VAL A 82 8.05 -12.97 6.06
CA VAL A 82 6.91 -13.86 5.76
C VAL A 82 5.97 -13.17 4.79
N ILE A 83 5.75 -13.78 3.63
CA ILE A 83 4.70 -13.33 2.71
C ILE A 83 3.47 -14.21 2.91
N LYS A 84 2.33 -13.58 3.18
CA LYS A 84 1.01 -14.21 3.29
C LYS A 84 0.12 -13.74 2.16
N ARG A 85 -0.57 -14.69 1.55
CA ARG A 85 -1.64 -14.39 0.60
C ARG A 85 -2.92 -14.12 1.38
N LYS A 86 -3.29 -12.86 1.50
CA LYS A 86 -4.48 -12.40 2.21
C LYS A 86 -4.95 -11.09 1.60
N ASP A 87 -6.25 -10.96 1.40
CA ASP A 87 -6.85 -9.70 0.97
C ASP A 87 -6.70 -8.67 2.08
N VAL A 88 -6.22 -7.49 1.69
CA VAL A 88 -6.17 -6.32 2.55
C VAL A 88 -7.33 -5.44 2.12
N VAL A 89 -8.31 -5.31 3.01
CA VAL A 89 -9.50 -4.48 2.78
C VAL A 89 -9.26 -3.15 3.49
N LEU A 90 -9.50 -2.05 2.78
CA LEU A 90 -9.49 -0.72 3.40
C LEU A 90 -10.68 -0.62 4.34
N SER A 91 -10.44 -0.17 5.58
CA SER A 91 -11.53 0.12 6.50
C SER A 91 -12.00 1.57 6.31
N PRO A 92 -13.31 1.85 6.36
CA PRO A 92 -13.84 3.19 6.18
C PRO A 92 -13.33 4.20 7.22
N GLU A 93 -12.85 3.75 8.38
CA GLU A 93 -12.25 4.61 9.40
C GLU A 93 -10.76 4.95 9.18
N TRP A 94 -10.15 4.52 8.08
CA TRP A 94 -8.72 4.74 7.84
C TRP A 94 -8.45 6.13 7.26
N ILE A 95 -7.61 6.90 7.96
CA ILE A 95 -7.15 8.22 7.51
C ILE A 95 -5.95 8.03 6.58
N GLN A 96 -6.03 8.59 5.37
CA GLN A 96 -4.89 8.63 4.44
C GLN A 96 -3.81 9.56 4.99
N ILE A 97 -2.55 9.11 4.98
CA ILE A 97 -1.42 9.96 5.39
C ILE A 97 -0.65 10.34 4.12
N PRO A 98 -0.47 11.65 3.84
CA PRO A 98 0.32 12.07 2.69
C PRO A 98 1.78 11.61 2.84
N ILE A 99 2.34 11.01 1.79
CA ILE A 99 3.75 10.61 1.78
C ILE A 99 4.60 11.87 1.55
N PRO A 100 5.67 12.10 2.33
CA PRO A 100 6.58 13.22 2.06
C PRO A 100 7.16 13.13 0.64
N GLY A 101 6.90 14.15 -0.18
CA GLY A 101 7.38 14.24 -1.57
C GLY A 101 6.41 13.76 -2.66
N THR A 102 5.18 13.34 -2.31
CA THR A 102 4.11 13.19 -3.32
C THR A 102 3.38 14.52 -3.52
N PRO A 103 3.10 14.93 -4.78
CA PRO A 103 2.19 16.05 -5.03
C PRO A 103 0.84 15.78 -4.36
N PRO A 104 0.19 16.79 -3.75
CA PRO A 104 -1.17 16.62 -3.26
C PRO A 104 -2.07 16.21 -4.44
N ASP A 105 -2.89 15.19 -4.20
CA ASP A 105 -3.95 14.83 -5.13
C ASP A 105 -5.00 15.94 -5.08
N PHE A 106 -4.97 16.82 -6.06
CA PHE A 106 -6.12 17.69 -6.31
C PHE A 106 -7.20 16.77 -6.86
N GLY A 107 -8.07 16.30 -5.96
CA GLY A 107 -9.28 15.61 -6.35
C GLY A 107 -9.90 16.38 -7.51
N GLU A 108 -10.16 15.67 -8.62
CA GLU A 108 -10.85 16.24 -9.76
C GLU A 108 -12.10 16.93 -9.21
N ASN A 109 -12.11 18.26 -9.28
CA ASN A 109 -13.31 19.03 -9.02
C ASN A 109 -14.38 18.42 -9.92
N GLU A 110 -15.42 17.85 -9.30
CA GLU A 110 -16.70 17.58 -9.92
C GLU A 110 -17.30 18.94 -10.33
N GLY A 111 -16.73 19.53 -11.38
CA GLY A 111 -17.28 20.67 -12.09
C GLY A 111 -18.41 20.15 -12.95
N GLY A 112 -19.59 20.05 -12.35
CA GLY A 112 -20.83 19.87 -13.08
C GLY A 112 -20.90 20.82 -14.27
N LYS A 113 -21.08 20.26 -15.46
CA LYS A 113 -21.71 20.96 -16.57
C LYS A 113 -23.01 20.26 -16.84
N GLU A 114 -24.07 20.89 -16.38
CA GLU A 114 -25.45 20.60 -16.69
C GLU A 114 -25.62 20.45 -18.21
N HIS A 115 -26.18 19.32 -18.62
CA HIS A 115 -26.75 19.15 -19.95
C HIS A 115 -27.98 20.06 -20.05
N VAL A 116 -27.82 21.26 -20.62
CA VAL A 116 -28.96 22.04 -21.11
C VAL A 116 -29.19 21.65 -22.56
N HIS A 117 -30.10 20.70 -22.78
CA HIS A 117 -30.77 20.57 -24.06
C HIS A 117 -31.86 21.65 -24.14
N SER A 118 -31.59 22.72 -24.89
CA SER A 118 -32.66 23.58 -25.39
C SER A 118 -33.22 22.94 -26.66
N ALA A 119 -34.53 22.70 -26.66
CA ALA A 119 -35.34 22.39 -27.85
C ALA A 119 -35.71 23.68 -28.58
#